data_AF-A0A072V575-F1
#
_entry.id   AF-A0A072V575-F1
#
_cell.length_a   1.000
_cell.length_b   1.000
_cell.length_c   1.000
_cell.angle_alpha   90.00
_cell.angle_beta   90.00
_cell.angle_gamma   90.00
#
_symmetry.space_group_name_H-M   'P 1'
#
loop_
_entity.id
_entity.type
_entity.pdbx_description
1 polymer ?
#
loop_
_entity_poly.entity_id
_entity_poly.type
_entity_poly.pdbx_seq_one_letter_code
_entity_poly.pdbx_strand_id
1 'polypeptide(L)'
;MRAFTISYQPFALITTLILAHYESWIDTRLRNLWGYTLFFAFSLSVIVLDLATSGKGGIGTFIGLCTIFACFGIAHVVVQGGVFGELAFLCVLSSFRKNDVVQAFIGGITASGVVACGLRLFTKYYFEKSGNALRKRGFVKLRHLYTL
;
A
#
# COMPACT_ATOMS: atom_id res chain seq x y z
N MET A 1 0.32 11.10 10.41
CA MET A 1 0.79 9.69 10.36
C MET A 1 0.21 8.79 11.45
N ARG A 2 -0.05 9.28 12.68
CA ARG A 2 -0.64 8.46 13.76
C ARG A 2 -2.14 8.10 13.64
N ALA A 3 -2.97 8.96 13.03
CA ALA A 3 -4.40 8.66 12.88
C ALA A 3 -4.69 7.58 11.83
N PHE A 4 -3.94 7.57 10.72
CA PHE A 4 -4.15 6.62 9.62
C PHE A 4 -3.78 5.18 10.01
N THR A 5 -2.73 4.98 10.82
CA THR A 5 -2.31 3.64 11.29
C THR A 5 -3.30 3.01 12.28
N ILE A 6 -3.95 3.81 13.13
CA ILE A 6 -4.94 3.32 14.10
C ILE A 6 -6.19 2.76 13.40
N SER A 7 -6.57 3.33 12.25
CA SER A 7 -7.71 2.84 11.46
C SER A 7 -7.30 1.72 10.49
N TYR A 8 -6.09 1.78 9.91
CA TYR A 8 -5.65 0.80 8.93
C TYR A 8 -5.39 -0.59 9.53
N GLN A 9 -4.92 -0.64 10.77
CA GLN A 9 -4.55 -1.88 11.44
C GLN A 9 -5.73 -2.80 11.77
N PRO A 10 -6.83 -2.34 12.41
CA PRO A 10 -8.01 -3.18 12.61
C PRO A 10 -8.71 -3.50 11.29
N PHE A 11 -8.66 -2.59 10.31
CA PHE A 11 -9.29 -2.82 9.01
C PHE A 11 -8.59 -3.92 8.19
N ALA A 12 -7.27 -3.97 8.23
CA ALA A 12 -6.48 -5.05 7.63
C ALA A 12 -6.77 -6.40 8.31
N LEU A 13 -6.91 -6.42 9.64
CA LEU A 13 -7.24 -7.63 10.39
C LEU A 13 -8.67 -8.10 10.11
N ILE A 14 -9.65 -7.19 10.13
CA ILE A 14 -11.06 -7.51 9.85
C ILE A 14 -11.23 -8.04 8.43
N THR A 15 -10.58 -7.42 7.44
CA THR A 15 -10.68 -7.86 6.04
C THR A 15 -10.05 -9.24 5.84
N THR A 16 -8.89 -9.49 6.45
CA THR A 16 -8.23 -10.81 6.40
C THR A 16 -9.08 -11.88 7.08
N LEU A 17 -9.69 -11.55 8.23
CA LEU A 17 -10.55 -12.46 8.99
C LEU A 17 -11.84 -12.81 8.22
N ILE A 18 -12.47 -11.82 7.60
CA ILE A 18 -13.65 -12.00 6.75
C ILE A 18 -13.31 -12.90 5.56
N LEU A 19 -12.17 -12.68 4.92
CA LEU A 19 -11.76 -13.46 3.75
C LEU A 19 -11.43 -14.92 4.10
N ALA A 20 -10.84 -15.15 5.26
CA ALA A 20 -10.56 -16.49 5.79
C ALA A 20 -11.85 -17.25 6.15
N HIS A 21 -12.90 -16.55 6.60
CA HIS A 21 -14.17 -17.18 6.97
C HIS A 21 -15.04 -17.51 5.73
N TYR A 22 -14.94 -16.70 4.67
CA TYR A 22 -15.73 -16.85 3.43
C TYR A 22 -15.14 -17.85 2.41
N GLU A 23 -13.98 -18.45 2.70
CA GLU A 23 -13.27 -19.36 1.78
C GLU A 23 -14.01 -20.68 1.52
N SER A 24 -14.98 -21.05 2.37
CA SER A 24 -15.70 -22.32 2.27
C SER A 24 -16.90 -22.33 1.30
N TRP A 25 -17.26 -21.19 0.69
CA TRP A 25 -18.53 -21.05 -0.07
C TRP A 25 -18.43 -20.44 -1.48
N ILE A 26 -17.27 -19.93 -1.91
CA ILE A 26 -17.11 -19.22 -3.20
C ILE A 26 -15.98 -19.82 -4.04
N ASP A 27 -16.24 -20.04 -5.34
CA ASP A 27 -15.22 -20.40 -6.34
C ASP A 27 -14.03 -19.41 -6.34
N THR A 28 -12.87 -19.91 -5.90
CA THR A 28 -11.64 -19.16 -5.66
C THR A 28 -11.17 -18.37 -6.89
N ARG A 29 -11.49 -18.87 -8.10
CA ARG A 29 -11.09 -18.27 -9.38
C ARG A 29 -11.87 -17.00 -9.72
N LEU A 30 -13.19 -17.00 -9.47
CA LEU A 30 -14.02 -15.82 -9.74
C LEU A 30 -13.65 -14.71 -8.76
N ARG A 31 -13.54 -15.03 -7.47
CA ARG A 31 -13.15 -14.10 -6.40
C ARG A 31 -11.83 -13.38 -6.70
N ASN A 32 -10.82 -14.11 -7.19
CA ASN A 32 -9.54 -13.52 -7.55
C ASN A 32 -9.66 -12.60 -8.78
N LEU A 33 -10.43 -13.00 -9.80
CA LEU A 33 -10.64 -12.20 -11.01
C LEU A 33 -11.36 -10.87 -10.71
N TRP A 34 -12.43 -10.91 -9.92
CA TRP A 34 -13.12 -9.71 -9.46
C TRP A 34 -12.21 -8.80 -8.63
N GLY A 35 -11.37 -9.38 -7.76
CA GLY A 35 -10.38 -8.64 -6.99
C GLY A 35 -9.37 -7.89 -7.87
N TYR A 36 -8.83 -8.54 -8.90
CA TYR A 36 -7.90 -7.92 -9.85
C TYR A 36 -8.56 -6.82 -10.69
N THR A 37 -9.80 -7.03 -11.16
CA THR A 37 -10.55 -6.01 -11.91
C THR A 37 -10.82 -4.78 -11.05
N LEU A 38 -11.23 -4.96 -9.79
CA LEU A 38 -11.44 -3.85 -8.85
C LEU A 38 -10.14 -3.14 -8.50
N PHE A 39 -9.05 -3.88 -8.27
CA PHE A 39 -7.73 -3.31 -8.01
C PHE A 39 -7.27 -2.40 -9.16
N PHE A 40 -7.44 -2.86 -10.40
CA PHE A 40 -7.12 -2.09 -11.59
C PHE A 40 -7.98 -0.82 -11.72
N ALA A 41 -9.29 -0.93 -11.51
CA ALA A 41 -10.21 0.21 -11.56
C ALA A 41 -9.91 1.28 -10.49
N PHE A 42 -9.58 0.88 -9.26
CA PHE A 42 -9.21 1.81 -8.20
C PHE A 42 -7.86 2.49 -8.47
N SER A 43 -6.88 1.76 -9.01
CA SER A 43 -5.58 2.35 -9.36
C SER A 43 -5.70 3.43 -10.44
N LEU A 44 -6.55 3.20 -11.46
CA LEU A 44 -6.90 4.21 -12.46
C LEU A 44 -7.65 5.40 -11.84
N SER A 45 -8.59 5.14 -10.93
CA SER A 45 -9.37 6.19 -10.26
C SER A 45 -8.49 7.13 -9.43
N VAL A 46 -7.42 6.62 -8.79
CA VAL A 46 -6.45 7.45 -8.06
C VAL A 46 -5.71 8.39 -9.01
N ILE A 47 -5.28 7.92 -10.18
CA ILE A 47 -4.60 8.74 -11.19
C ILE A 47 -5.54 9.83 -11.73
N VAL A 48 -6.79 9.47 -12.01
CA VAL A 48 -7.81 10.41 -12.47
C VAL A 48 -8.09 11.48 -11.40
N LEU A 49 -8.16 11.09 -10.12
CA LEU A 49 -8.38 12.05 -9.02
C LEU A 49 -7.17 12.98 -8.82
N ASP A 50 -5.95 12.46 -8.95
CA ASP A 50 -4.70 13.24 -8.86
C ASP A 50 -4.63 14.28 -9.99
N LEU A 51 -4.97 13.86 -11.22
CA LEU A 51 -5.04 14.75 -12.38
C LEU A 51 -6.17 15.78 -12.26
N ALA A 52 -7.36 15.35 -11.84
CA ALA A 52 -8.51 16.22 -11.65
C ALA A 52 -8.30 17.25 -10.53
N THR A 53 -7.52 16.91 -9.50
CA THR A 53 -7.27 17.86 -8.42
C THR A 53 -6.26 18.93 -8.79
N SER A 54 -5.46 18.76 -9.86
CA SER A 54 -4.57 19.78 -10.47
C SER A 54 -3.80 20.66 -9.46
N GLY A 55 -3.48 20.12 -8.28
CA GLY A 55 -2.84 20.85 -7.16
C GLY A 55 -3.73 21.78 -6.31
N LYS A 56 -5.03 21.93 -6.59
CA LYS A 56 -5.97 22.64 -5.70
C LYS A 56 -6.44 21.71 -4.58
N GLY A 57 -5.69 21.73 -3.48
CA GLY A 57 -6.00 20.96 -2.28
C GLY A 57 -7.27 21.48 -1.58
N GLY A 58 -8.40 20.83 -1.85
CA GLY A 58 -9.67 21.05 -1.17
C GLY A 58 -10.03 19.91 -0.21
N ILE A 59 -10.96 20.18 0.72
CA ILE A 59 -11.48 19.19 1.67
C ILE A 59 -12.20 18.05 0.94
N GLY A 60 -12.91 18.33 -0.16
CA GLY A 60 -13.61 17.32 -0.97
C GLY A 60 -12.67 16.28 -1.57
N THR A 61 -11.53 16.71 -2.12
CA THR A 61 -10.49 15.80 -2.63
C THR A 61 -9.93 14.92 -1.51
N PHE A 62 -9.73 15.47 -0.31
CA PHE A 62 -9.21 14.71 0.83
C PHE A 62 -10.16 13.59 1.28
N ILE A 63 -11.47 13.86 1.36
CA ILE A 63 -12.47 12.82 1.65
C ILE A 63 -12.48 11.77 0.54
N GLY A 64 -12.54 12.19 -0.73
CA GLY A 64 -12.59 11.26 -1.86
C GLY A 64 -11.36 10.35 -1.94
N LEU A 65 -10.18 10.92 -1.74
CA LEU A 65 -8.91 10.19 -1.70
C LEU A 65 -8.91 9.17 -0.55
N CYS A 66 -9.37 9.57 0.64
CA CYS A 66 -9.45 8.69 1.81
C CYS A 66 -10.37 7.48 1.55
N THR A 67 -11.55 7.71 0.98
CA THR A 67 -12.50 6.63 0.63
C THR A 67 -11.92 5.68 -0.41
N ILE A 68 -11.28 6.21 -1.46
CA ILE A 68 -10.64 5.39 -2.50
C ILE A 68 -9.50 4.56 -1.92
N PHE A 69 -8.66 5.12 -1.05
CA PHE A 69 -7.59 4.38 -0.38
C PHE A 69 -8.12 3.26 0.54
N ALA A 70 -9.24 3.51 1.24
CA ALA A 70 -9.88 2.47 2.05
C ALA A 70 -10.33 1.29 1.17
N CYS A 71 -11.04 1.57 0.07
CA CYS A 71 -11.49 0.53 -0.87
C CYS A 71 -10.32 -0.18 -1.58
N PHE A 72 -9.30 0.57 -2.00
CA PHE A 72 -8.08 0.03 -2.58
C PHE A 72 -7.36 -0.90 -1.60
N GLY A 73 -7.31 -0.57 -0.31
CA GLY A 73 -6.75 -1.41 0.74
C GLY A 73 -7.47 -2.76 0.87
N ILE A 74 -8.81 -2.77 0.82
CA ILE A 74 -9.59 -4.02 0.79
C ILE A 74 -9.22 -4.85 -0.44
N ALA A 75 -9.31 -4.25 -1.63
CA ALA A 75 -9.04 -4.94 -2.89
C ALA A 75 -7.62 -5.52 -2.94
N HIS A 76 -6.63 -4.77 -2.46
CA HIS A 76 -5.24 -5.22 -2.37
C HIS A 76 -5.09 -6.44 -1.44
N VAL A 77 -5.70 -6.43 -0.25
CA VAL A 77 -5.66 -7.59 0.67
C VAL A 77 -6.35 -8.81 0.07
N VAL A 78 -7.47 -8.62 -0.63
CA VAL A 78 -8.19 -9.74 -1.28
C VAL A 78 -7.34 -10.40 -2.36
N VAL A 79 -6.71 -9.60 -3.24
CA VAL A 79 -5.82 -10.10 -4.28
C VAL A 79 -4.56 -10.73 -3.68
N GLN A 80 -3.93 -10.06 -2.72
CA GLN A 80 -2.70 -10.54 -2.09
C GLN A 80 -2.92 -11.85 -1.31
N GLY A 81 -4.04 -11.95 -0.57
CA GLY A 81 -4.44 -13.15 0.16
C GLY A 81 -4.78 -14.32 -0.77
N GLY A 82 -5.48 -14.06 -1.87
CA GLY A 82 -5.79 -15.07 -2.89
C GLY A 82 -4.54 -15.62 -3.57
N VAL A 83 -3.61 -14.74 -3.95
CA VAL A 83 -2.32 -15.14 -4.52
C VAL A 83 -1.50 -15.95 -3.51
N PHE A 84 -1.39 -15.49 -2.26
CA PHE A 84 -0.64 -16.22 -1.23
C PHE A 84 -1.26 -17.59 -0.90
N GLY A 85 -2.59 -17.71 -0.91
CA GLY A 85 -3.30 -18.98 -0.73
C GLY A 85 -3.01 -19.98 -1.86
N GLU A 86 -3.01 -19.54 -3.11
CA GLU A 86 -2.64 -20.37 -4.26
C GLU A 86 -1.16 -20.81 -4.20
N LEU A 87 -0.25 -19.89 -3.84
CA LEU A 87 1.16 -20.24 -3.62
C LEU A 87 1.32 -21.28 -2.50
N ALA A 88 0.55 -21.18 -1.41
CA ALA A 88 0.57 -22.13 -0.31
C ALA A 88 0.06 -23.52 -0.74
N PHE A 89 -0.96 -23.59 -1.60
CA PHE A 89 -1.49 -24.85 -2.11
C PHE A 89 -0.50 -25.55 -3.07
N LEU A 90 0.12 -24.79 -3.97
CA LEU A 90 1.21 -25.29 -4.83
C LEU A 90 2.40 -25.79 -4.01
N CYS A 91 2.66 -25.14 -2.88
CA CYS A 91 3.69 -25.53 -1.93
C CYS A 91 3.38 -26.87 -1.22
N VAL A 92 2.13 -27.17 -0.89
CA VAL A 92 1.74 -28.46 -0.28
C VAL A 92 1.92 -29.61 -1.27
N LEU A 93 1.63 -29.38 -2.55
CA LEU A 93 1.73 -30.40 -3.60
C LEU A 93 3.17 -30.61 -4.12
N SER A 94 4.05 -29.62 -3.96
CA SER A 94 5.44 -29.64 -4.45
C SER A 94 6.44 -29.24 -3.35
N SER A 95 6.64 -30.14 -2.38
CA SER A 95 7.42 -29.91 -1.14
C SER A 95 8.86 -29.39 -1.37
N PHE A 96 9.51 -29.71 -2.49
CA PHE A 96 10.88 -29.28 -2.81
C PHE A 96 10.96 -27.84 -3.37
N ARG A 97 9.90 -27.28 -3.97
CA ARG A 97 9.87 -25.93 -4.60
C ARG A 97 9.31 -24.84 -3.66
N LYS A 98 9.04 -25.19 -2.40
CA LYS A 98 8.35 -24.32 -1.42
C LYS A 98 9.06 -22.99 -1.17
N ASN A 99 10.40 -22.99 -1.16
CA ASN A 99 11.15 -21.81 -0.72
C ASN A 99 11.29 -20.75 -1.81
N ASP A 100 11.48 -21.15 -3.07
CA ASP A 100 11.80 -20.23 -4.17
C ASP A 100 10.63 -19.31 -4.53
N VAL A 101 9.40 -19.84 -4.56
CA VAL A 101 8.24 -19.05 -5.02
C VAL A 101 7.78 -18.06 -3.96
N VAL A 102 7.77 -18.47 -2.69
CA VAL A 102 7.40 -17.60 -1.57
C VAL A 102 8.48 -16.53 -1.34
N GLN A 103 9.77 -16.90 -1.42
CA GLN A 103 10.87 -15.94 -1.39
C GLN A 103 10.79 -14.93 -2.53
N ALA A 104 10.50 -15.35 -3.76
CA ALA A 104 10.35 -14.45 -4.89
C ALA A 104 9.18 -13.47 -4.69
N PHE A 105 8.05 -13.93 -4.13
CA PHE A 105 6.90 -13.06 -3.82
C PHE A 105 7.23 -12.00 -2.75
N ILE A 106 7.85 -12.43 -1.64
CA ILE A 106 8.29 -11.52 -0.58
C ILE A 106 9.38 -10.57 -1.09
N GLY A 107 10.29 -11.07 -1.93
CA GLY A 107 11.30 -10.28 -2.62
C GLY A 107 10.68 -9.20 -3.51
N GLY A 108 9.63 -9.52 -4.25
CA GLY A 108 8.88 -8.57 -5.07
C GLY A 108 8.20 -7.47 -4.26
N ILE A 109 7.55 -7.81 -3.15
CA ILE A 109 6.96 -6.83 -2.23
C ILE A 109 8.04 -5.92 -1.64
N THR A 110 9.17 -6.51 -1.23
CA THR A 110 10.33 -5.77 -0.70
C THR A 110 10.91 -4.82 -1.74
N ALA A 111 11.07 -5.28 -2.99
CA ALA A 111 11.56 -4.47 -4.10
C ALA A 111 10.65 -3.25 -4.35
N SER A 112 9.33 -3.42 -4.35
CA SER A 112 8.38 -2.31 -4.45
C SER A 112 8.53 -1.30 -3.30
N GLY A 113 8.72 -1.78 -2.06
CA GLY A 113 8.99 -0.92 -0.90
C GLY A 113 10.28 -0.10 -1.04
N VAL A 114 11.35 -0.72 -1.54
CA VAL A 114 12.62 -0.04 -1.82
C VAL A 114 12.45 1.02 -2.90
N VAL A 115 11.72 0.71 -3.98
CA VAL A 115 11.41 1.66 -5.06
C VAL A 115 10.62 2.86 -4.53
N ALA A 116 9.59 2.62 -3.70
CA ALA A 116 8.81 3.69 -3.08
C ALA A 116 9.67 4.60 -2.16
N CYS A 117 10.58 4.01 -1.38
CA CYS A 117 11.55 4.77 -0.58
C CYS A 117 12.51 5.58 -1.45
N GLY A 118 13.02 4.99 -2.53
CA GLY A 118 13.85 5.68 -3.52
C GLY A 118 13.15 6.89 -4.14
N LEU A 119 11.90 6.71 -4.56
CA LEU A 119 11.08 7.80 -5.11
C LEU A 119 10.85 8.92 -4.08
N ARG A 120 10.60 8.56 -2.82
CA ARG A 120 10.45 9.55 -1.74
C ARG A 120 11.73 10.36 -1.51
N LEU A 121 12.91 9.73 -1.59
CA LEU A 121 14.20 10.43 -1.51
C LEU A 121 14.45 11.31 -2.73
N PHE A 122 14.13 10.81 -3.93
CA PHE A 122 14.25 11.54 -5.17
C PHE A 122 13.42 12.82 -5.16
N THR A 123 12.12 12.74 -4.81
CA THR A 123 11.27 13.93 -4.68
C THR A 123 11.82 14.91 -3.64
N LYS A 124 12.33 14.42 -2.51
CA LYS A 124 12.95 15.28 -1.49
C LYS A 124 14.19 15.99 -2.03
N TYR A 125 15.03 15.31 -2.81
CA TYR A 125 16.22 15.88 -3.43
C TYR A 125 15.87 16.98 -4.44
N TYR A 126 14.87 16.75 -5.30
CA TYR A 126 14.39 17.76 -6.25
C TYR A 126 13.78 18.98 -5.57
N PHE A 127 12.96 18.78 -4.53
CA PHE A 127 12.38 19.90 -3.76
C PHE A 127 13.42 20.68 -2.95
N GLU A 128 14.43 19.99 -2.41
CA GLU A 128 15.51 20.61 -1.64
C GLU A 128 16.40 21.46 -2.55
N LYS A 129 16.58 21.07 -3.82
CA LYS A 129 17.27 21.89 -4.83
C LYS A 129 16.55 23.22 -5.14
N SER A 130 15.26 23.35 -4.83
CA SER A 130 14.45 24.58 -5.05
C SER A 130 14.15 25.37 -3.76
N GLY A 131 14.20 24.75 -2.57
CA GLY A 131 13.71 25.35 -1.30
C GLY A 131 14.72 25.42 -0.14
N ASN A 132 16.03 25.48 -0.42
CA ASN A 132 17.11 25.30 0.56
C ASN A 132 17.25 26.37 1.68
N ALA A 133 16.35 27.35 1.79
CA ALA A 133 16.46 28.40 2.82
C ALA A 133 15.76 28.05 4.17
N LEU A 134 14.69 27.24 4.17
CA LEU A 134 13.82 27.10 5.35
C LEU A 134 14.03 25.86 6.22
N ARG A 135 14.59 24.76 5.68
CA ARG A 135 14.68 23.49 6.44
C ARG A 135 15.98 23.27 7.21
N LYS A 136 17.07 23.96 6.86
CA LYS A 136 18.32 23.93 7.64
C LYS A 136 18.17 24.54 9.04
N ARG A 137 17.24 25.49 9.24
CA ARG A 137 16.99 26.12 10.55
C ARG A 137 16.26 25.20 11.55
N GLY A 138 15.41 24.29 11.09
CA GLY A 138 14.65 23.39 11.98
C GLY A 138 15.50 22.27 12.61
N PHE A 139 16.40 21.67 11.83
CA PHE A 139 17.28 20.60 12.32
C PHE A 139 18.41 21.10 13.22
N VAL A 140 18.93 22.31 13.00
CA VAL A 140 19.97 22.91 13.86
C VAL A 140 19.38 23.34 15.21
N LYS A 141 18.13 23.85 15.25
CA LYS A 141 17.50 24.27 16.51
C LYS A 141 17.11 23.09 17.42
N LEU A 142 16.83 21.92 16.85
CA LEU A 142 16.57 20.69 17.62
C LEU A 142 17.84 20.05 18.19
N ARG A 143 19.01 20.22 17.55
CA ARG A 143 20.27 19.71 18.10
C ARG A 143 20.74 20.48 19.34
N HIS A 144 20.45 21.78 19.42
CA HIS A 144 20.88 22.62 20.54
C HIS A 144 19.99 22.54 21.78
N LEU A 145 18.78 21.96 21.65
CA LEU A 145 17.78 21.81 22.73
C LEU A 145 17.85 20.44 23.43
N TYR A 146 18.67 19.51 22.92
CA TYR A 146 18.86 18.16 23.49
C TYR A 146 20.24 18.03 24.18
N THR A 147 20.95 19.14 24.41
CA THR A 147 22.28 19.19 25.06
C THR A 147 22.33 20.23 26.18
N LEU A 148 21.18 20.54 26.76
CA LEU A 148 20.96 21.30 28.00
C LEU A 148 19.89 20.53 28.79
#